data_AF-A0A9X9LEZ9-F1
#
_entry.id   AF-A0A9X9LEZ9-F1
#
_cell.length_a   1.000
_cell.length_b   1.000
_cell.length_c   1.000
_cell.angle_alpha   90.00
_cell.angle_beta   90.00
_cell.angle_gamma   90.00
#
_symmetry.space_group_name_H-M   'P 1'
#
loop_
_entity.id
_entity.type
_entity.pdbx_description
1 polymer ?
#
loop_
_entity_poly.entity_id
_entity_poly.type
_entity_poly.pdbx_seq_one_letter_code
_entity_poly.pdbx_strand_id
1 'polypeptide(L)'
;RSARESEDEDDEEEERRPSASRGCTLQYQHATLQVFTQFHTTSSEGADQVVPMLGPDWLVEVTDLVSDFMRVGDPRVARMVDSSTLAGLEPGTTPFKVVSPLTESVLGETLLTVTEEKVSITQLQAQVVASLALSLRPSPGSSHTILATTAAQQTLSFLKQVTGCPACW
;
A
#
# COMPACT_ATOMS: atom_id res chain seq x y z
N ARG A 1 34.56 -19.29 60.63
CA ARG A 1 34.33 -19.93 59.30
C ARG A 1 32.83 -19.83 59.04
N SER A 2 32.41 -18.74 58.42
CA SER A 2 32.10 -18.62 56.98
C SER A 2 30.66 -19.06 56.68
N ALA A 3 29.83 -18.04 56.49
CA ALA A 3 28.61 -17.91 55.68
C ALA A 3 27.99 -19.17 55.05
N ARG A 4 26.66 -19.29 55.22
CA ARG A 4 25.67 -19.17 54.12
C ARG A 4 24.24 -19.26 54.68
N GLU A 5 23.55 -18.13 54.63
CA GLU A 5 22.10 -18.02 54.46
C GLU A 5 21.76 -18.40 53.01
N SER A 6 20.63 -19.07 52.81
CA SER A 6 19.81 -18.95 51.60
C SER A 6 18.50 -19.70 51.87
N GLU A 7 17.46 -18.90 52.17
CA GLU A 7 16.06 -19.27 52.07
C GLU A 7 15.73 -19.44 50.58
N ASP A 8 15.21 -20.60 50.20
CA ASP A 8 14.72 -20.87 48.84
C ASP A 8 13.32 -20.23 48.70
N GLU A 9 13.30 -18.92 48.43
CA GLU A 9 12.24 -18.26 47.67
C GLU A 9 12.64 -18.38 46.20
N ASP A 10 11.90 -19.11 45.36
CA ASP A 10 11.89 -18.95 43.89
C ASP A 10 10.88 -19.93 43.25
N ASP A 11 9.64 -19.47 43.03
CA ASP A 11 8.76 -19.99 41.96
C ASP A 11 7.59 -19.02 41.65
N GLU A 12 7.81 -17.70 41.81
CA GLU A 12 6.87 -16.65 41.37
C GLU A 12 7.35 -15.90 40.11
N GLU A 13 8.33 -16.42 39.37
CA GLU A 13 8.86 -15.75 38.16
C GLU A 13 8.12 -16.06 36.85
N GLU A 14 7.00 -16.80 36.85
CA GLU A 14 6.25 -17.05 35.60
C GLU A 14 5.19 -15.97 35.25
N GLU A 15 5.02 -14.92 36.07
CA GLU A 15 4.03 -13.85 35.82
C GLU A 15 4.57 -12.62 35.09
N ARG A 16 5.85 -12.62 34.68
CA ARG A 16 6.45 -11.54 33.88
C ARG A 16 6.92 -12.00 32.51
N ARG A 17 6.04 -12.70 31.76
CA ARG A 17 6.05 -12.48 30.31
C ARG A 17 5.66 -11.01 30.14
N PRO A 18 6.56 -10.10 29.73
CA PRO A 18 6.11 -8.77 29.40
C PRO A 18 5.19 -9.00 28.21
N SER A 19 3.89 -8.86 28.42
CA SER A 19 2.95 -8.62 27.35
C SER A 19 3.54 -7.41 26.65
N ALA A 20 4.27 -7.68 25.57
CA ALA A 20 4.99 -6.69 24.80
C ALA A 20 4.04 -5.53 24.64
N SER A 21 4.34 -4.43 25.32
CA SER A 21 3.46 -3.28 25.40
C SER A 21 3.19 -2.91 23.95
N ARG A 22 2.00 -3.26 23.44
CA ARG A 22 1.52 -2.86 22.12
C ARG A 22 1.20 -1.37 22.21
N GLY A 23 2.24 -0.59 22.40
CA GLY A 23 2.18 0.85 22.51
C GLY A 23 2.02 1.45 21.13
N CYS A 24 1.10 2.40 21.00
CA CYS A 24 1.04 3.24 19.81
C CYS A 24 2.26 4.18 19.83
N THR A 25 3.05 4.18 18.76
CA THR A 25 4.08 5.19 18.53
C THR A 25 3.56 6.22 17.55
N LEU A 26 4.06 7.45 17.67
CA LEU A 26 3.87 8.43 16.59
C LEU A 26 4.55 7.90 15.32
N GLN A 27 3.88 8.07 14.19
CA GLN A 27 4.38 7.76 12.86
C GLN A 27 4.17 9.00 12.00
N TYR A 28 5.10 9.25 11.10
CA TYR A 28 4.91 10.26 10.06
C TYR A 28 3.90 9.75 9.03
N GLN A 29 3.33 10.67 8.26
CA GLN A 29 2.28 10.35 7.31
C GLN A 29 2.80 9.50 6.15
N HIS A 30 1.91 8.65 5.63
CA HIS A 30 2.10 7.96 4.37
C HIS A 30 1.24 8.64 3.31
N ALA A 31 1.80 8.82 2.12
CA ALA A 31 1.12 9.44 1.00
C ALA A 31 1.23 8.55 -0.24
N THR A 32 0.12 8.42 -0.98
CA THR A 32 0.12 7.78 -2.30
C THR A 32 0.60 8.77 -3.34
N LEU A 33 1.50 8.32 -4.19
CA LEU A 33 2.04 9.04 -5.33
C LEU A 33 1.43 8.46 -6.61
N GLN A 34 1.07 9.37 -7.51
CA GLN A 34 0.58 9.02 -8.83
C GLN A 34 1.42 9.78 -9.86
N VAL A 35 1.90 9.06 -10.87
CA VAL A 35 2.67 9.66 -11.95
C VAL A 35 1.82 9.69 -13.19
N PHE A 36 1.63 10.90 -13.72
CA PHE A 36 0.88 11.15 -14.92
C PHE A 36 1.82 11.60 -16.03
N THR A 37 1.52 11.17 -17.25
CA THR A 37 2.24 11.62 -18.44
C THR A 37 1.29 11.92 -19.58
N GLN A 38 1.77 12.70 -20.55
CA GLN A 38 1.05 13.02 -21.76
C GLN A 38 1.64 12.23 -22.93
N PHE A 39 0.77 11.60 -23.73
CA PHE A 39 1.20 10.96 -24.97
C PHE A 39 1.22 11.97 -26.10
N HIS A 40 2.37 12.03 -26.76
CA HIS A 40 2.61 12.90 -27.88
C HIS A 40 2.99 12.11 -29.13
N THR A 41 2.61 12.64 -30.29
CA THR A 41 3.07 12.17 -31.59
C THR A 41 3.94 13.24 -32.24
N THR A 42 4.99 12.81 -32.93
CA THR A 42 5.80 13.69 -33.78
C THR A 42 5.15 13.80 -35.16
N SER A 43 4.93 15.01 -35.67
CA SER A 43 4.42 15.20 -37.03
C SER A 43 5.45 14.71 -38.06
N SER A 44 4.98 14.06 -39.13
CA SER A 44 5.83 13.61 -40.25
C SER A 44 6.35 14.76 -41.11
N GLU A 45 5.85 15.99 -40.93
CA GLU A 45 6.18 17.16 -41.76
C GLU A 45 7.37 18.01 -41.23
N GLY A 46 8.27 17.41 -40.44
CA GLY A 46 9.59 17.99 -40.18
C GLY A 46 9.63 19.18 -39.22
N ALA A 47 8.53 19.51 -38.54
CA ALA A 47 8.55 20.40 -37.39
C ALA A 47 8.60 19.55 -36.12
N ASP A 48 9.49 19.91 -35.19
CA ASP A 48 9.57 19.47 -33.79
C ASP A 48 8.32 19.87 -32.97
N GLN A 49 7.14 19.81 -33.60
CA GLN A 49 5.85 20.05 -32.99
C GLN A 49 5.37 18.74 -32.40
N VAL A 50 5.49 18.68 -31.08
CA VAL A 50 4.96 17.64 -30.22
C VAL A 50 3.44 17.85 -30.14
N VAL A 51 2.66 17.05 -30.89
CA VAL A 51 1.19 17.17 -30.90
C VAL A 51 0.61 16.18 -29.89
N PRO A 52 -0.17 16.62 -28.88
CA PRO A 52 -0.79 15.71 -27.92
C PRO A 52 -1.90 14.90 -28.60
N MET A 53 -1.86 13.57 -28.46
CA MET A 53 -2.70 12.66 -29.26
C MET A 53 -4.21 12.76 -28.95
N LEU A 54 -4.57 13.11 -27.71
CA LEU A 54 -5.96 13.18 -27.23
C LEU A 54 -6.31 14.55 -26.63
N GLY A 55 -5.50 15.57 -26.95
CA GLY A 55 -5.64 16.93 -26.42
C GLY A 55 -4.69 17.28 -25.27
N PRO A 56 -4.55 18.57 -24.94
CA PRO A 56 -3.55 19.07 -23.99
C PRO A 56 -3.81 18.62 -22.55
N ASP A 57 -5.07 18.39 -22.18
CA ASP A 57 -5.47 18.02 -20.80
C ASP A 57 -5.52 16.51 -20.57
N TRP A 58 -5.27 15.71 -21.61
CA TRP A 58 -5.31 14.26 -21.50
C TRP A 58 -4.03 13.74 -20.87
N LEU A 59 -4.14 13.32 -19.61
CA LEU A 59 -3.09 12.68 -18.85
C LEU A 59 -3.40 11.19 -18.66
N VAL A 60 -2.38 10.35 -18.81
CA VAL A 60 -2.46 8.92 -18.52
C VAL A 60 -1.65 8.63 -17.28
N GLU A 61 -2.28 7.92 -16.35
CA GLU A 61 -1.60 7.39 -15.17
C GLU A 61 -0.64 6.27 -15.61
N VAL A 62 0.64 6.44 -15.27
CA VAL A 62 1.73 5.51 -15.59
C VAL A 62 2.50 5.08 -14.34
N THR A 63 1.89 5.25 -13.16
CA THR A 63 2.47 4.94 -11.85
C THR A 63 3.10 3.54 -11.82
N ASP A 64 2.37 2.51 -12.27
CA ASP A 64 2.87 1.13 -12.28
C ASP A 64 4.06 0.93 -13.24
N LEU A 65 4.04 1.59 -14.40
CA LEU A 65 5.09 1.48 -15.43
C LEU A 65 6.42 2.07 -14.96
N VAL A 66 6.38 3.13 -14.15
CA VAL A 66 7.58 3.84 -13.68
C VAL A 66 7.98 3.51 -12.25
N SER A 67 7.28 2.58 -11.59
CA SER A 67 7.45 2.19 -10.19
C SER A 67 8.91 1.89 -9.81
N ASP A 68 9.63 1.12 -10.63
CA ASP A 68 11.04 0.77 -10.40
C ASP A 68 12.02 1.95 -10.56
N PHE A 69 11.56 3.05 -11.16
CA PHE A 69 12.38 4.22 -11.49
C PHE A 69 12.02 5.46 -10.67
N MET A 70 11.13 5.31 -9.69
CA MET A 70 10.82 6.32 -8.69
C MET A 70 11.92 6.37 -7.62
N ARG A 71 12.44 7.56 -7.33
CA ARG A 71 13.55 7.77 -6.40
C ARG A 71 13.25 8.93 -5.46
N VAL A 72 13.54 8.73 -4.17
CA VAL A 72 13.57 9.81 -3.18
C VAL A 72 15.01 10.29 -3.04
N GLY A 73 15.22 11.60 -3.05
CA GLY A 73 16.53 12.24 -2.97
C GLY A 73 17.23 11.97 -1.63
N ASP A 74 16.60 12.32 -0.52
CA ASP A 74 17.09 12.06 0.83
C ASP A 74 16.25 10.97 1.52
N PRO A 75 16.77 9.73 1.63
CA PRO A 75 16.07 8.62 2.27
C PRO A 75 15.90 8.79 3.78
N ARG A 76 16.52 9.80 4.41
CA ARG A 76 16.33 10.12 5.83
C ARG A 76 15.03 10.88 6.08
N VAL A 77 14.63 11.73 5.13
CA VAL A 77 13.41 12.52 5.21
C VAL A 77 12.20 11.67 4.85
N ALA A 78 12.29 10.89 3.77
CA ALA A 78 11.20 10.04 3.31
C ALA A 78 11.71 8.81 2.56
N ARG A 79 10.90 7.75 2.48
CA ARG A 79 11.22 6.54 1.72
C ARG A 79 10.01 5.99 0.97
N MET A 80 10.26 5.32 -0.16
CA MET A 80 9.26 4.47 -0.79
C MET A 80 9.05 3.22 0.07
N VAL A 81 7.79 2.92 0.42
CA VAL A 81 7.39 1.72 1.17
C VAL A 81 6.98 0.60 0.23
N ASP A 82 6.28 0.96 -0.84
CA ASP A 82 5.85 0.07 -1.92
C ASP A 82 6.00 0.82 -3.27
N SER A 83 5.36 0.32 -4.34
CA SER A 83 5.46 0.89 -5.69
C SER A 83 4.79 2.25 -5.87
N SER A 84 3.96 2.70 -4.94
CA SER A 84 3.22 3.98 -5.05
C SER A 84 3.03 4.72 -3.73
N THR A 85 3.48 4.19 -2.61
CA THR A 85 3.31 4.76 -1.28
C THR A 85 4.65 5.22 -0.72
N LEU A 86 4.69 6.48 -0.31
CA LEU A 86 5.82 7.11 0.34
C LEU A 86 5.54 7.33 1.82
N ALA A 87 6.48 6.96 2.68
CA ALA A 87 6.43 7.26 4.11
C ALA A 87 7.39 8.38 4.45
N GLY A 88 6.90 9.38 5.19
CA GLY A 88 7.77 10.31 5.90
C GLY A 88 8.54 9.62 7.02
N LEU A 89 9.71 10.13 7.36
CA LEU A 89 10.59 9.56 8.39
C LEU A 89 11.14 10.63 9.32
N GLU A 90 11.58 11.77 8.78
CA GLU A 90 12.10 12.91 9.53
C GLU A 90 11.59 14.22 8.93
N PRO A 91 11.45 15.29 9.73
CA PRO A 91 11.03 16.58 9.22
C PRO A 91 12.08 17.15 8.25
N GLY A 92 11.63 17.62 7.09
CA GLY A 92 12.52 18.14 6.06
C GLY A 92 11.87 18.17 4.69
N THR A 93 12.59 18.72 3.72
CA THR A 93 12.18 18.75 2.32
C THR A 93 13.15 17.92 1.48
N THR A 94 12.63 16.99 0.70
CA THR A 94 13.41 16.14 -0.21
C THR A 94 12.76 16.10 -1.59
N PRO A 95 13.54 16.13 -2.68
CA PRO A 95 12.98 15.91 -4.01
C PRO A 95 12.60 14.44 -4.20
N PHE A 96 11.47 14.21 -4.83
CA PHE A 96 11.08 12.96 -5.44
C PHE A 96 11.29 13.08 -6.94
N LYS A 97 11.93 12.09 -7.55
CA LYS A 97 12.30 12.11 -8.96
C LYS A 97 11.88 10.81 -9.62
N VAL A 98 11.43 10.92 -10.87
CA VAL A 98 11.28 9.78 -11.77
C VAL A 98 12.45 9.82 -12.74
N VAL A 99 13.22 8.75 -12.83
CA VAL A 99 14.44 8.68 -13.65
C VAL A 99 14.21 7.77 -14.84
N SER A 100 14.79 8.09 -15.99
CA SER A 100 14.75 7.22 -17.17
C SER A 100 15.68 6.02 -16.98
N PRO A 101 15.23 4.77 -17.21
CA PRO A 101 16.11 3.59 -17.15
C PRO A 101 17.19 3.56 -18.23
N LEU A 102 16.96 4.23 -19.35
CA LEU A 102 17.83 4.14 -20.53
C LEU A 102 18.92 5.22 -20.52
N THR A 103 18.58 6.40 -20.01
CA THR A 103 19.42 7.59 -20.12
C THR A 103 19.86 8.14 -18.76
N GLU A 104 19.37 7.57 -17.67
CA GLU A 104 19.56 8.05 -16.29
C GLU A 104 19.15 9.53 -16.08
N SER A 105 18.39 10.10 -17.02
CA SER A 105 17.91 11.47 -16.97
C SER A 105 16.66 11.58 -16.10
N VAL A 106 16.52 12.67 -15.35
CA VAL A 106 15.31 12.97 -14.59
C VAL A 106 14.17 13.32 -15.56
N LEU A 107 13.11 12.51 -15.56
CA LEU A 107 11.90 12.69 -16.36
C LEU A 107 10.90 13.64 -15.70
N GLY A 108 10.90 13.67 -14.37
CA GLY A 108 10.06 14.55 -13.58
C GLY A 108 10.56 14.64 -12.14
N GLU A 109 10.32 15.79 -11.51
CA GLU A 109 10.72 16.06 -10.13
C GLU A 109 9.59 16.80 -9.40
N THR A 110 9.32 16.40 -8.15
CA THR A 110 8.42 17.11 -7.24
C THR A 110 9.05 17.20 -5.86
N LEU A 111 8.77 18.25 -5.11
CA LEU A 111 9.30 18.43 -3.75
C LEU A 111 8.35 17.83 -2.73
N LEU A 112 8.87 16.96 -1.86
CA LEU A 112 8.16 16.39 -0.73
C LEU A 112 8.59 17.12 0.53
N THR A 113 7.61 17.48 1.37
CA THR A 113 7.88 18.11 2.66
C THR A 113 7.22 17.31 3.76
N VAL A 114 8.03 16.87 4.72
CA VAL A 114 7.58 16.21 5.93
C VAL A 114 7.62 17.24 7.05
N THR A 115 6.48 17.49 7.68
CA THR A 115 6.34 18.44 8.80
C THR A 115 6.30 17.71 10.13
N GLU A 116 6.66 18.40 11.21
CA GLU A 116 6.51 17.88 12.59
C GLU A 116 5.10 18.15 13.16
N GLU A 117 4.18 18.64 12.33
CA GLU A 117 2.83 18.94 12.76
C GLU A 117 2.09 17.67 13.12
N LYS A 118 1.67 17.57 14.39
CA LYS A 118 0.93 16.42 14.90
C LYS A 118 -0.52 16.52 14.45
N VAL A 119 -0.90 15.62 13.56
CA VAL A 119 -2.30 15.42 13.18
C VAL A 119 -2.91 14.31 14.03
N SER A 120 -4.11 14.54 14.57
CA SER A 120 -4.89 13.48 15.21
C SER A 120 -5.70 12.72 14.16
N ILE A 121 -5.90 11.42 14.38
CA ILE A 121 -6.76 10.61 13.52
C ILE A 121 -8.19 11.08 13.73
N THR A 122 -8.78 11.69 12.71
CA THR A 122 -10.16 12.18 12.78
C THR A 122 -11.17 11.06 12.60
N GLN A 123 -10.91 10.11 11.70
CA GLN A 123 -11.80 9.01 11.40
C GLN A 123 -11.02 7.84 10.75
N LEU A 124 -11.32 6.61 11.18
CA LEU A 124 -10.83 5.40 10.55
C LEU A 124 -12.04 4.56 10.09
N GLN A 125 -12.11 4.28 8.80
CA GLN A 125 -13.12 3.38 8.23
C GLN A 125 -12.40 2.17 7.63
N ALA A 126 -12.87 0.98 7.98
CA ALA A 126 -12.42 -0.26 7.36
C ALA A 126 -13.64 -0.94 6.72
N GLN A 127 -13.55 -1.24 5.42
CA GLN A 127 -14.57 -2.02 4.73
C GLN A 127 -14.01 -3.42 4.50
N VAL A 128 -14.69 -4.42 5.06
CA VAL A 128 -14.30 -5.82 4.93
C VAL A 128 -15.00 -6.43 3.74
N VAL A 129 -14.26 -7.12 2.88
CA VAL A 129 -14.79 -7.98 1.82
C VAL A 129 -14.26 -9.38 2.06
N ALA A 130 -15.13 -10.28 2.51
CA ALA A 130 -14.78 -11.61 2.97
C ALA A 130 -14.89 -12.67 1.87
N SER A 131 -15.82 -12.51 0.92
CA SER A 131 -15.96 -13.44 -0.20
C SER A 131 -16.48 -12.76 -1.46
N LEU A 132 -16.15 -13.35 -2.60
CA LEU A 132 -16.69 -13.00 -3.92
C LEU A 132 -17.31 -14.26 -4.52
N ALA A 133 -18.58 -14.18 -4.91
CA ALA A 133 -19.31 -15.25 -5.59
C ALA A 133 -19.71 -14.78 -6.98
N LEU A 134 -19.41 -15.58 -8.00
CA LEU A 134 -19.83 -15.35 -9.39
C LEU A 134 -20.87 -16.41 -9.76
N SER A 135 -22.03 -15.98 -10.26
CA SER A 135 -23.04 -16.88 -10.83
C SER A 135 -23.31 -16.51 -12.28
N LEU A 136 -23.33 -17.53 -13.15
CA LEU A 136 -23.58 -17.38 -14.59
C LEU A 136 -24.93 -18.01 -14.90
N ARG A 137 -25.87 -17.25 -15.47
CA ARG A 137 -27.19 -17.74 -15.90
C ARG A 137 -27.44 -17.40 -17.36
N PRO A 138 -27.93 -18.32 -18.20
CA PRO A 138 -28.36 -17.99 -19.55
C PRO A 138 -29.48 -16.95 -19.52
N SER A 139 -29.45 -15.97 -20.42
CA SER A 139 -30.53 -14.98 -20.50
C SER A 139 -31.81 -15.64 -21.02
N PRO A 140 -32.98 -15.38 -20.42
CA PRO A 140 -34.24 -15.99 -20.87
C PRO A 140 -34.71 -15.53 -22.26
N GLY A 141 -34.04 -14.55 -22.88
CA GLY A 141 -34.39 -13.98 -24.19
C GLY A 141 -33.40 -14.25 -25.33
N SER A 142 -32.22 -14.80 -25.07
CA SER A 142 -31.17 -15.04 -26.07
C SER A 142 -30.27 -16.20 -25.68
N SER A 143 -30.12 -17.19 -26.57
CA SER A 143 -29.27 -18.38 -26.40
C SER A 143 -27.76 -18.06 -26.40
N HIS A 144 -27.37 -16.86 -26.80
CA HIS A 144 -25.97 -16.43 -26.90
C HIS A 144 -25.57 -15.41 -25.83
N THR A 145 -26.44 -15.17 -24.84
CA THR A 145 -26.19 -14.15 -23.80
C THR A 145 -26.18 -14.83 -22.44
N ILE A 146 -25.05 -14.67 -21.72
CA ILE A 146 -24.87 -15.17 -20.36
C ILE A 146 -24.91 -13.98 -19.40
N LEU A 147 -25.81 -14.03 -18.43
CA LEU A 147 -25.86 -13.10 -17.31
C LEU A 147 -24.83 -13.53 -16.27
N ALA A 148 -23.81 -12.70 -16.07
CA ALA A 148 -22.86 -12.84 -14.98
C ALA A 148 -23.26 -11.94 -13.81
N THR A 149 -23.54 -12.52 -12.65
CA THR A 149 -23.82 -11.78 -11.40
C THR A 149 -22.70 -12.04 -10.41
N THR A 150 -21.97 -10.98 -10.06
CA THR A 150 -20.96 -10.98 -9.01
C THR A 150 -21.55 -10.44 -7.71
N ALA A 151 -21.45 -11.21 -6.62
CA ALA A 151 -21.85 -10.80 -5.28
C ALA A 151 -20.63 -10.77 -4.35
N ALA A 152 -20.50 -9.72 -3.55
CA ALA A 152 -19.47 -9.60 -2.52
C ALA A 152 -20.11 -9.76 -1.13
N GLN A 153 -19.59 -10.66 -0.29
CA GLN A 153 -20.00 -10.74 1.11
C GLN A 153 -19.04 -9.93 1.99
N GLN A 154 -19.60 -9.07 2.84
CA GLN A 154 -18.82 -8.20 3.73
C GLN A 154 -18.59 -8.81 5.12
N THR A 155 -19.12 -10.01 5.38
CA THR A 155 -19.08 -10.66 6.70
C THR A 155 -18.02 -11.77 6.71
N LEU A 156 -17.00 -11.63 7.57
CA LEU A 156 -16.03 -12.70 7.84
C LEU A 156 -16.70 -13.84 8.61
N SER A 157 -16.87 -14.99 7.96
CA SER A 157 -17.31 -16.21 8.63
C SER A 157 -16.08 -17.08 8.92
N PHE A 158 -15.73 -17.19 10.20
CA PHE A 158 -14.73 -18.18 10.63
C PHE A 158 -15.43 -19.53 10.76
N LEU A 159 -15.07 -20.50 9.92
CA LEU A 159 -15.35 -21.89 10.21
C LEU A 159 -14.48 -22.28 11.40
N LYS A 160 -15.08 -22.40 12.58
CA LYS A 160 -14.44 -23.01 13.75
C LYS A 160 -14.02 -24.41 13.30
N GLN A 161 -12.72 -24.65 13.12
CA GLN A 161 -12.21 -26.00 12.86
C GLN A 161 -12.58 -26.85 14.07
N VAL A 162 -13.65 -27.62 13.94
CA VAL A 162 -13.95 -28.69 14.89
C VAL A 162 -12.94 -29.79 14.55
N THR A 163 -11.81 -29.80 15.23
CA THR A 163 -10.95 -30.98 15.29
C THR A 163 -11.72 -32.06 16.05
N GLY A 164 -12.49 -32.82 15.29
CA GLY A 164 -13.28 -33.92 15.81
C GLY A 164 -14.18 -34.44 14.71
N CYS A 165 -13.66 -35.34 13.88
CA CYS A 165 -14.51 -36.23 13.10
C CYS A 165 -15.13 -37.23 14.10
N PRO A 166 -16.44 -37.17 14.41
CA PRO A 166 -17.06 -38.13 15.32
C PRO A 166 -17.42 -39.44 14.60
N ALA A 167 -17.11 -39.53 13.30
CA ALA A 167 -17.48 -40.63 12.43
C ALA A 167 -16.27 -41.12 11.62
N CYS A 168 -15.17 -41.40 12.32
CA CYS A 168 -14.34 -42.53 11.95
C CYS A 168 -14.91 -43.74 12.70
N TRP A 169 -15.88 -44.41 12.07
CA TRP A 169 -16.31 -45.78 12.38
C TRP A 169 -16.10 -46.61 11.12
#